data_AF-A0A0R3SM44-F1
#
_entry.id   AF-A0A0R3SM44-F1
#
_cell.length_a   1.000
_cell.length_b   1.000
_cell.length_c   1.000
_cell.angle_alpha   90.00
_cell.angle_beta   90.00
_cell.angle_gamma   90.00
#
_symmetry.space_group_name_H-M   'P 1'
#
loop_
_entity.id
_entity.type
_entity.pdbx_description
1 polymer ?
#
loop_
_entity_poly.entity_id
_entity_poly.type
_entity_poly.pdbx_seq_one_letter_code
_entity_poly.pdbx_strand_id
1 'polypeptide(L)' 'MNKNFNLECLDEHNQLRRLHGCAPLRLSKSLAEEAQKYAEKMAREEFFEHSECSDYGENLITRKGPKGVTLTGKYFIITL' A
#
# COMPACT_ATOMS: atom_id res chain seq x y z
N MET A 1 -10.23 -7.49 -1.80
CA MET A 1 -9.23 -6.84 -2.68
C MET A 1 -9.90 -5.79 -3.58
N ASN A 2 -9.58 -4.51 -3.39
CA ASN A 2 -10.10 -3.43 -4.24
C ASN A 2 -9.14 -3.18 -5.41
N LYS A 3 -9.52 -3.63 -6.62
CA LYS A 3 -8.66 -3.53 -7.81
C LYS A 3 -8.36 -2.09 -8.21
N ASN A 4 -9.35 -1.20 -8.13
CA ASN A 4 -9.17 0.20 -8.51
C ASN A 4 -8.17 0.88 -7.56
N PHE A 5 -8.30 0.63 -6.25
CA PHE A 5 -7.35 1.15 -5.26
C PHE A 5 -5.92 0.65 -5.51
N ASN A 6 -5.75 -0.64 -5.83
CA ASN A 6 -4.43 -1.19 -6.13
C ASN A 6 -3.80 -0.56 -7.39
N LEU A 7 -4.60 -0.28 -8.41
CA LEU A 7 -4.13 0.39 -9.62
C LEU A 7 -3.77 1.86 -9.35
N GLU A 8 -4.59 2.58 -8.57
CA GLU A 8 -4.26 3.95 -8.14
C GLU A 8 -2.93 3.99 -7.38
N CYS A 9 -2.70 3.05 -6.44
CA CYS A 9 -1.43 2.95 -5.74
C CYS A 9 -0.27 2.68 -6.71
N LEU A 10 -0.44 1.74 -7.65
CA LEU A 10 0.62 1.40 -8.62
C LEU A 10 0.97 2.59 -9.52
N ASP A 11 -0.04 3.30 -10.02
CA ASP A 11 0.13 4.44 -10.91
C ASP A 11 0.89 5.58 -10.19
N GLU A 12 0.54 5.87 -8.94
CA GLU A 12 1.24 6.89 -8.14
C GLU A 12 2.70 6.51 -7.89
N HIS A 13 2.98 5.25 -7.50
CA HIS A 13 4.35 4.77 -7.34
C HIS A 13 5.14 4.87 -8.65
N ASN A 14 4.54 4.48 -9.77
CA ASN A 14 5.21 4.53 -11.08
C ASN A 14 5.42 5.96 -11.58
N GLN A 15 4.54 6.90 -11.22
CA GLN A 15 4.76 8.33 -11.45
C GLN A 15 6.01 8.82 -10.70
N LEU A 16 6.14 8.51 -9.41
CA LEU A 16 7.31 8.89 -8.61
C LEU A 16 8.58 8.20 -9.14
N ARG A 17 8.55 6.87 -9.35
CA ARG A 17 9.71 6.12 -9.87
C ARG A 17 10.22 6.69 -11.19
N ARG A 18 9.34 7.15 -12.07
CA ARG A 18 9.71 7.83 -13.32
C ARG A 18 10.46 9.13 -13.06
N LEU A 19 10.03 9.95 -12.09
CA LEU A 19 10.73 11.19 -11.73
C LEU A 19 12.15 10.91 -11.21
N HIS A 20 12.34 9.80 -10.52
CA HIS A 20 13.64 9.34 -10.00
C HIS A 20 14.43 8.46 -10.99
N GLY A 21 13.98 8.30 -12.24
CA GLY A 21 14.69 7.50 -13.27
C GLY A 21 14.69 5.98 -13.02
N CYS A 22 13.80 5.48 -12.16
CA CYS A 22 13.67 4.06 -11.84
C CYS A 22 12.69 3.34 -12.78
N ALA A 23 12.93 2.05 -13.04
CA ALA A 23 12.04 1.21 -13.85
C ALA A 23 10.65 1.05 -13.19
N PRO A 24 9.54 0.96 -13.95
CA PRO A 24 8.20 0.83 -13.39
C PRO A 24 7.99 -0.53 -12.71
N LEU A 25 7.17 -0.53 -11.66
CA LEU A 25 6.66 -1.73 -11.00
C LEU A 25 5.46 -2.30 -11.74
N ARG A 26 5.15 -3.56 -11.44
CA ARG A 26 3.93 -4.25 -11.88
C ARG A 26 3.19 -4.78 -10.67
N LEU A 27 1.86 -4.79 -10.73
CA LEU A 27 1.04 -5.34 -9.66
C LEU A 27 1.25 -6.86 -9.55
N SER A 28 1.61 -7.33 -8.37
CA SER A 28 1.59 -8.75 -8.04
C SER A 28 0.28 -9.07 -7.31
N LYS A 29 -0.50 -10.00 -7.87
CA LYS A 29 -1.78 -10.42 -7.28
C LYS A 29 -1.59 -11.05 -5.90
N SER A 30 -0.58 -11.89 -5.73
CA SER A 30 -0.29 -12.55 -4.45
C SER A 30 0.10 -11.53 -3.38
N LEU A 31 1.00 -10.58 -3.68
CA LEU A 31 1.38 -9.53 -2.73
C LEU A 31 0.19 -8.64 -2.35
N ALA A 32 -0.69 -8.32 -3.30
CA ALA A 32 -1.88 -7.54 -3.02
C ALA A 32 -2.89 -8.29 -2.11
N GLU A 33 -2.99 -9.60 -2.25
CA GLU A 33 -3.83 -10.43 -1.38
C GLU A 33 -3.26 -10.53 0.03
N GLU A 34 -1.94 -10.74 0.17
CA GLU A 34 -1.28 -10.78 1.49
C GLU A 34 -1.31 -9.42 2.19
N ALA A 35 -1.07 -8.32 1.47
CA ALA A 35 -1.16 -6.97 2.02
C ALA A 35 -2.57 -6.65 2.56
N GLN A 36 -3.62 -7.08 1.83
CA GLN A 36 -5.01 -6.90 2.29
C GLN A 36 -5.28 -7.69 3.58
N LYS A 37 -4.86 -8.96 3.64
CA LYS A 37 -5.03 -9.80 4.84
C LYS A 37 -4.31 -9.20 6.04
N TYR A 38 -3.10 -8.69 5.84
CA TYR A 38 -2.32 -8.08 6.92
C TYR A 38 -2.94 -6.76 7.41
N ALA A 39 -3.44 -5.92 6.49
CA ALA A 39 -4.17 -4.70 6.85
C ALA A 39 -5.44 -5.01 7.66
N GLU A 40 -6.20 -6.03 7.27
CA GLU A 40 -7.38 -6.49 8.01
C GLU A 40 -7.01 -7.06 9.39
N LYS A 41 -5.90 -7.79 9.49
CA LYS A 41 -5.37 -8.30 10.75
C LYS A 41 -5.02 -7.16 11.70
N MET A 42 -4.23 -6.18 11.25
CA MET A 42 -3.87 -4.97 12.02
C MET A 42 -5.11 -4.22 12.51
N ALA A 43 -6.10 -4.03 11.62
CA ALA A 43 -7.33 -3.33 11.97
C ALA A 43 -8.17 -4.07 13.03
N ARG A 44 -8.20 -5.41 12.97
CA ARG A 44 -8.96 -6.26 13.90
C ARG A 44 -8.30 -6.40 15.26
N GLU A 45 -6.97 -6.51 15.29
CA GLU A 45 -6.18 -6.76 16.50
C GLU A 45 -5.62 -5.47 17.12
N GLU A 46 -5.92 -4.32 16.52
CA GLU A 46 -5.56 -2.97 17.00
C GLU A 46 -4.05 -2.74 17.18
N PHE A 47 -3.23 -3.29 16.29
CA PHE A 47 -1.79 -3.03 16.22
C PHE A 47 -1.39 -2.39 14.89
N PHE A 48 -0.19 -1.79 14.85
CA PHE A 48 0.34 -1.15 13.65
C PHE A 48 1.85 -1.31 13.60
N GLU A 49 2.29 -2.46 13.10
CA GLU A 49 3.69 -2.87 13.05
C GLU A 49 3.96 -3.61 11.74
N HIS A 50 5.23 -3.65 11.32
CA HIS A 50 5.64 -4.38 10.15
C HIS A 50 5.48 -5.89 10.31
N SER A 51 5.20 -6.59 9.21
CA SER A 51 5.26 -8.05 9.22
C SER A 51 6.70 -8.53 9.45
N GLU A 52 6.87 -9.71 10.06
CA GLU A 52 8.19 -10.33 10.24
C GLU A 52 8.79 -10.89 8.92
N CYS A 53 8.18 -10.59 7.77
CA CYS A 53 8.61 -11.11 6.48
C CYS A 53 9.82 -10.36 5.93
N SER A 54 10.83 -11.10 5.48
CA SER A 54 12.04 -10.54 4.85
C SER A 54 12.07 -10.69 3.31
N ASP A 55 11.06 -11.35 2.73
CA ASP A 55 11.02 -11.66 1.29
C ASP A 55 10.56 -10.48 0.42
N TYR A 56 9.92 -9.46 1.01
CA TYR A 56 9.45 -8.27 0.33
C TYR A 56 9.59 -7.02 1.19
N GLY A 57 9.76 -5.86 0.54
CA GLY A 57 9.67 -4.57 1.22
C GLY A 57 8.22 -4.22 1.53
N GLU A 58 7.98 -3.59 2.68
CA GLU A 58 6.65 -3.27 3.18
C GLU A 58 6.54 -1.79 3.54
N ASN A 59 5.42 -1.17 3.19
CA ASN A 59 5.06 0.18 3.61
C ASN A 59 3.68 0.17 4.23
N LEU A 60 3.55 0.75 5.42
CA LEU A 60 2.32 0.77 6.19
C LEU A 60 1.76 2.18 6.31
N ILE A 61 0.44 2.31 6.19
CA ILE A 61 -0.27 3.56 6.41
C ILE A 61 -1.56 3.29 7.19
N THR A 62 -1.81 4.12 8.20
CA THR A 62 -3.09 4.17 8.89
C THR A 62 -3.58 5.62 8.91
N ARG A 63 -4.89 5.83 8.80
CA ARG A 63 -5.48 7.16 8.90
C ARG A 63 -6.67 7.12 9.83
N LYS A 64 -6.60 7.92 10.89
CA LYS A 64 -7.69 8.13 11.85
C LYS A 64 -8.34 9.49 11.53
N GLY A 65 -9.67 9.53 11.47
CA GLY A 65 -10.42 10.74 11.14
C GLY A 65 -11.93 10.55 11.24
N PRO A 66 -12.73 11.57 10.91
CA PRO A 66 -14.20 11.46 10.88
C PRO A 66 -14.68 10.27 10.04
N LYS A 67 -15.89 9.75 10.32
CA LYS A 67 -16.48 8.70 9.49
C LYS A 67 -16.63 9.19 8.06
N GLY A 68 -16.18 8.38 7.09
CA GLY A 68 -16.33 8.66 5.66
C GLY A 68 -15.09 9.22 4.95
N VAL A 69 -13.96 9.43 5.63
CA VAL A 69 -12.72 9.76 4.92
C VAL A 69 -12.18 8.49 4.25
N THR A 70 -12.11 8.47 2.92
CA THR A 70 -11.61 7.34 2.10
C THR A 70 -10.12 7.49 1.79
N LEU A 71 -9.34 6.41 1.96
CA LEU A 71 -7.93 6.38 1.58
C LEU A 71 -7.86 6.14 0.06
N THR A 72 -7.11 6.98 -0.64
CA THR A 72 -6.84 6.86 -2.09
C THR A 72 -5.37 6.52 -2.32
N GLY A 73 -5.04 5.94 -3.47
CA GLY A 73 -3.65 5.59 -3.80
C GLY A 73 -2.66 6.76 -3.75
N LYS A 74 -3.17 8.00 -3.92
CA LYS A 74 -2.41 9.26 -3.82
C LYS A 74 -1.73 9.52 -2.48
N TYR A 75 -2.16 8.85 -1.40
CA TYR A 75 -1.53 8.99 -0.08
C TYR A 75 -0.35 8.04 0.14
N PHE A 76 -0.11 7.10 -0.79
CA PHE A 76 1.10 6.28 -0.79
C PHE A 76 2.28 7.10 -1.33
N ILE A 77 2.68 8.12 -0.56
CA ILE A 77 3.91 8.87 -0.78
C ILE A 77 5.00 8.14 -0.03
N ILE A 78 5.62 7.15 -0.67
CA ILE A 78 6.98 6.77 -0.30
C ILE A 78 7.89 7.52 -1.26
N THR A 79 8.45 8.63 -0.78
CA THR A 79 9.74 9.10 -1.26
C THR A 79 10.74 7.96 -1.00
N LEU A 80 11.09 7.23 -2.06
CA LEU A 80 12.30 6.41 -2.14
C LEU A 80 13.43 7.26 -2.71
#